data_AF-B6VCK6-F1
#
_entry.id   AF-B6VCK6-F1
#
_cell.length_a   1.000
_cell.length_b   1.000
_cell.length_c   1.000
_cell.angle_alpha   90.00
_cell.angle_beta   90.00
_cell.angle_gamma   90.00
#
_symmetry.space_group_name_H-M   'P 1'
#
loop_
_entity.id
_entity.type
_entity.pdbx_description
1 polymer ?
#
loop_
_entity_poly.entity_id
_entity_poly.type
_entity_poly.pdbx_seq_one_letter_code
_entity_poly.pdbx_strand_id
1 'polypeptide(L)'
;ESFDKAVEKEGFAVAARDSTQIFLEKFDKGSEDATIQQVNWDPSKVKDKLKRDIEAHVVSVRATKLSELCATYEGKLTKALAEPVEALLDSASEDTWPAIRKLLQRETKAAVSGLESAISTFELDEATEKELLLRLENHGRSVVESKAREEAARILIRMKDRFSTLFSRDADSMPRVWTGKEDIKAITKTARSASMKLLSTMAAIRLEEDGDNIDTTLSLA
;
A
#
# COMPACT_ATOMS: atom_id res chain seq x y z
N GLU A 1 -22.54 22.16 13.32
CA GLU A 1 -21.53 21.08 13.49
C GLU A 1 -20.51 21.20 12.35
N SER A 2 -19.25 20.80 12.54
CA SER A 2 -18.27 20.85 11.43
C SER A 2 -18.62 19.77 10.41
N PHE A 3 -18.47 20.04 9.10
CA PHE A 3 -18.71 19.07 8.03
C PHE A 3 -17.93 17.76 8.26
N ASP A 4 -16.70 17.84 8.75
CA ASP A 4 -15.89 16.66 9.05
C ASP A 4 -16.51 15.75 10.12
N LYS A 5 -17.13 16.33 11.15
CA LYS A 5 -17.81 15.55 12.20
C LYS A 5 -19.07 14.84 11.66
N ALA A 6 -19.76 15.48 10.72
CA ALA A 6 -20.88 14.88 10.03
C ALA A 6 -20.40 13.70 9.18
N VAL A 7 -19.34 13.87 8.38
CA VAL A 7 -18.77 12.78 7.57
C VAL A 7 -18.41 11.55 8.42
N GLU A 8 -17.82 11.74 9.61
CA GLU A 8 -17.48 10.64 10.52
C GLU A 8 -18.70 9.90 11.09
N LYS A 9 -19.83 10.60 11.28
CA LYS A 9 -21.02 10.05 11.95
C LYS A 9 -22.00 9.38 10.98
N GLU A 10 -22.24 9.99 9.84
CA GLU A 10 -23.31 9.62 8.90
C GLU A 10 -22.81 9.29 7.49
N GLY A 11 -21.51 9.49 7.22
CA GLY A 11 -20.90 9.21 5.94
C GLY A 11 -20.93 10.39 4.97
N PHE A 12 -20.04 10.37 3.99
CA PHE A 12 -19.80 11.52 3.11
C PHE A 12 -21.05 11.97 2.35
N ALA A 13 -21.76 11.04 1.71
CA ALA A 13 -22.89 11.37 0.85
C ALA A 13 -24.07 11.98 1.63
N VAL A 14 -24.36 11.46 2.82
CA VAL A 14 -25.41 12.00 3.70
C VAL A 14 -25.02 13.39 4.19
N ALA A 15 -23.82 13.54 4.76
CA ALA A 15 -23.33 14.83 5.24
C ALA A 15 -23.32 15.92 4.16
N ALA A 16 -22.95 15.56 2.92
CA ALA A 16 -22.97 16.48 1.77
C ALA A 16 -24.39 16.90 1.38
N ARG A 17 -25.35 15.97 1.35
CA ARG A 17 -26.75 16.27 1.05
C ARG A 17 -27.39 17.15 2.12
N ASP A 18 -27.22 16.80 3.38
CA ASP A 18 -27.79 17.53 4.52
C ASP A 18 -27.19 18.94 4.60
N SER A 19 -25.88 19.07 4.41
CA SER A 19 -25.22 20.38 4.34
C SER A 19 -25.76 21.22 3.19
N THR A 20 -25.90 20.62 2.00
CA THR A 20 -26.45 21.31 0.82
C THR A 20 -27.86 21.82 1.10
N GLN A 21 -28.72 20.97 1.69
CA GLN A 21 -30.09 21.36 2.06
C GLN A 21 -30.09 22.51 3.08
N ILE A 22 -29.29 22.42 4.14
CA ILE A 22 -29.18 23.47 5.17
C ILE A 22 -28.77 24.81 4.55
N PHE A 23 -27.81 24.83 3.63
CA PHE A 23 -27.38 26.07 2.98
C PHE A 23 -28.42 26.64 2.02
N LEU A 24 -29.16 25.80 1.29
CA LEU A 24 -30.24 26.24 0.43
C LEU A 24 -31.44 26.78 1.24
N GLU A 25 -31.80 26.15 2.36
CA GLU A 25 -32.86 26.65 3.24
C GLU A 25 -32.48 27.98 3.90
N LYS A 26 -31.21 28.17 4.27
CA LYS A 26 -30.70 29.46 4.77
C LYS A 26 -30.77 30.54 3.69
N PHE A 27 -30.46 30.18 2.45
CA PHE A 27 -30.58 31.11 1.31
C PHE A 27 -32.04 31.51 1.08
N ASP A 28 -32.97 30.55 1.13
CA ASP A 28 -34.40 30.82 0.96
C ASP A 28 -34.92 31.79 2.02
N LYS A 29 -34.68 31.49 3.31
CA LYS A 29 -35.06 32.37 4.43
C LYS A 29 -34.45 33.77 4.30
N GLY A 30 -33.16 33.85 4.00
CA GLY A 30 -32.49 35.15 3.81
C GLY A 30 -33.00 35.93 2.60
N SER A 31 -33.44 35.25 1.55
CA SER A 31 -34.02 35.89 0.36
C SER A 31 -35.43 36.41 0.64
N GLU A 32 -36.24 35.64 1.39
CA GLU A 32 -37.56 36.06 1.87
C GLU A 32 -37.45 37.30 2.75
N ASP A 33 -36.55 37.29 3.74
CA ASP A 33 -36.29 38.41 4.66
C ASP A 33 -35.83 39.69 3.93
N ALA A 34 -35.13 39.54 2.80
CA ALA A 34 -34.62 40.65 2.00
C ALA A 34 -35.60 41.17 0.91
N THR A 35 -36.76 40.54 0.76
CA THR A 35 -37.72 40.89 -0.29
C THR A 35 -38.43 42.22 0.00
N ILE A 36 -38.28 43.20 -0.89
CA ILE A 36 -38.95 44.50 -0.80
C ILE A 36 -40.19 44.47 -1.70
N GLN A 37 -41.38 44.71 -1.14
CA GLN A 37 -42.67 44.65 -1.86
C GLN A 37 -42.75 45.50 -3.13
N GLN A 38 -41.96 46.56 -3.22
CA GLN A 38 -41.94 47.52 -4.34
C GLN A 38 -41.09 47.03 -5.53
N VAL A 39 -40.32 45.95 -5.36
CA VAL A 39 -39.39 45.42 -6.37
C VAL A 39 -39.74 43.96 -6.64
N ASN A 40 -40.00 43.61 -7.90
CA ASN A 40 -40.20 42.22 -8.32
C ASN A 40 -38.84 41.52 -8.47
N TRP A 41 -38.15 41.32 -7.36
CA TRP A 41 -36.89 40.58 -7.30
C TRP A 41 -37.15 39.08 -7.33
N ASP A 42 -36.51 38.37 -8.26
CA ASP A 42 -36.56 36.91 -8.36
C ASP A 42 -35.22 36.30 -7.92
N PRO A 43 -35.14 35.64 -6.75
CA PRO A 43 -33.90 35.03 -6.27
C PRO A 43 -33.55 33.71 -6.97
N SER A 44 -34.43 33.16 -7.83
CA SER A 44 -34.28 31.84 -8.45
C SER A 44 -32.93 31.65 -9.14
N LYS A 45 -32.51 32.60 -9.96
CA LYS A 45 -31.22 32.53 -10.70
C LYS A 45 -30.02 32.50 -9.77
N VAL A 46 -30.09 33.21 -8.64
CA VAL A 46 -29.02 33.25 -7.65
C VAL A 46 -29.00 31.93 -6.87
N LYS A 47 -30.18 31.40 -6.52
CA LYS A 47 -30.34 30.07 -5.91
C LYS A 47 -29.78 28.96 -6.79
N ASP A 48 -30.11 28.97 -8.08
CA ASP A 48 -29.61 27.99 -9.06
C ASP A 48 -28.10 28.06 -9.21
N LYS A 49 -27.53 29.28 -9.16
CA LYS A 49 -26.08 29.44 -9.13
C LYS A 49 -25.47 28.88 -7.85
N LEU A 50 -26.02 29.24 -6.70
CA LEU A 50 -25.55 28.73 -5.40
C LEU A 50 -25.60 27.19 -5.36
N LYS A 51 -26.68 26.58 -5.85
CA LYS A 51 -26.82 25.13 -5.93
C LYS A 51 -25.68 24.51 -6.77
N ARG A 52 -25.44 25.04 -7.97
CA ARG A 52 -24.35 24.57 -8.84
C ARG A 52 -22.97 24.75 -8.20
N ASP A 53 -22.74 25.87 -7.53
CA ASP A 53 -21.47 26.17 -6.86
C ASP A 53 -21.24 25.21 -5.66
N ILE A 54 -22.29 24.90 -4.89
CA ILE A 54 -22.24 23.89 -3.82
C ILE A 54 -21.97 22.50 -4.39
N GLU A 55 -22.67 22.09 -5.45
CA GLU A 55 -22.46 20.78 -6.09
C GLU A 55 -21.03 20.64 -6.61
N ALA A 56 -20.49 21.67 -7.26
CA ALA A 56 -19.09 21.70 -7.70
C ALA A 56 -18.11 21.60 -6.52
N HIS A 57 -18.41 22.29 -5.42
CA HIS A 57 -17.61 22.21 -4.20
C HIS A 57 -17.66 20.81 -3.57
N VAL A 58 -18.83 20.18 -3.50
CA VAL A 58 -18.99 18.80 -3.00
C VAL A 58 -18.15 17.82 -3.83
N VAL A 59 -18.14 17.95 -5.16
CA VAL A 59 -17.29 17.13 -6.03
C VAL A 59 -15.81 17.32 -5.69
N SER A 60 -15.36 18.57 -5.53
CA SER A 60 -13.97 18.87 -5.15
C SER A 60 -13.60 18.27 -3.79
N VAL A 61 -14.45 18.43 -2.77
CA VAL A 61 -14.20 17.92 -1.43
C VAL A 61 -14.21 16.38 -1.43
N ARG A 62 -15.11 15.76 -2.21
CA ARG A 62 -15.15 14.31 -2.39
C ARG A 62 -13.82 13.79 -2.93
N ALA A 63 -13.30 14.42 -3.99
CA ALA A 63 -12.02 14.03 -4.58
C ALA A 63 -10.85 14.14 -3.59
N THR A 64 -10.79 15.24 -2.82
CA THR A 64 -9.77 15.41 -1.78
C THR A 64 -9.85 14.33 -0.70
N LYS A 65 -11.04 14.09 -0.15
CA LYS A 65 -11.24 13.09 0.91
C LYS A 65 -10.92 11.66 0.43
N LEU A 66 -11.28 11.32 -0.81
CA LEU A 66 -10.93 10.03 -1.42
C LEU A 66 -9.40 9.90 -1.59
N SER A 67 -8.72 10.96 -2.03
CA SER A 67 -7.27 10.95 -2.17
C SER A 67 -6.56 10.75 -0.83
N GLU A 68 -6.99 11.46 0.22
CA GLU A 68 -6.47 11.32 1.59
C GLU A 68 -6.69 9.90 2.14
N LEU A 69 -7.88 9.35 1.90
CA LEU A 69 -8.23 8.00 2.33
C LEU A 69 -7.36 6.96 1.61
N CYS A 70 -7.21 7.08 0.29
CA CYS A 70 -6.34 6.18 -0.48
C CYS A 70 -4.89 6.24 0.00
N ALA A 71 -4.33 7.44 0.17
CA ALA A 71 -2.97 7.60 0.70
C ALA A 71 -2.81 6.96 2.09
N THR A 72 -3.85 7.01 2.93
CA THR A 72 -3.86 6.37 4.24
C THR A 72 -3.77 4.85 4.11
N TYR A 73 -4.55 4.23 3.23
CA TYR A 73 -4.52 2.79 3.00
C TYR A 73 -3.23 2.32 2.31
N GLU A 74 -2.75 3.06 1.30
CA GLU A 74 -1.45 2.82 0.66
C GLU A 74 -0.31 2.88 1.67
N GLY A 75 -0.32 3.86 2.57
CA GLY A 75 0.66 3.99 3.65
C GLY A 75 0.61 2.84 4.66
N LYS A 76 -0.60 2.39 5.04
CA LYS A 76 -0.77 1.21 5.91
C LYS A 76 -0.27 -0.07 5.24
N LEU A 77 -0.63 -0.29 3.98
CA LEU A 77 -0.20 -1.45 3.20
C LEU A 77 1.32 -1.46 3.02
N THR A 78 1.92 -0.30 2.74
CA THR A 78 3.38 -0.15 2.64
C THR A 78 4.06 -0.57 3.94
N LYS A 79 3.57 -0.10 5.09
CA LYS A 79 4.12 -0.48 6.41
C LYS A 79 3.97 -1.97 6.69
N ALA A 80 2.83 -2.57 6.34
CA ALA A 80 2.57 -3.98 6.56
C ALA A 80 3.42 -4.91 5.68
N LEU A 81 3.85 -4.43 4.50
CA LEU A 81 4.64 -5.22 3.54
C LEU A 81 6.14 -4.97 3.64
N ALA A 82 6.57 -3.72 3.79
CA ALA A 82 7.96 -3.32 3.58
C ALA A 82 8.98 -4.09 4.44
N GLU A 83 8.84 -4.02 5.76
CA GLU A 83 9.78 -4.65 6.71
C GLU A 83 9.70 -6.18 6.68
N PRO A 84 8.50 -6.81 6.65
CA PRO A 84 8.43 -8.27 6.55
C PRO A 84 8.99 -8.82 5.22
N VAL A 85 8.79 -8.11 4.10
CA VAL A 85 9.39 -8.51 2.80
C VAL A 85 10.91 -8.44 2.86
N GLU A 86 11.47 -7.36 3.44
CA GLU A 86 12.92 -7.23 3.63
C GLU A 86 13.48 -8.39 4.48
N ALA A 87 12.82 -8.72 5.59
CA ALA A 87 13.24 -9.82 6.47
C ALA A 87 13.18 -11.20 5.76
N LEU A 88 12.12 -11.44 4.98
CA LEU A 88 11.98 -12.68 4.21
C LEU A 88 13.06 -12.80 3.13
N LEU A 89 13.38 -11.70 2.45
CA LEU A 89 14.44 -11.63 1.45
C LEU A 89 15.83 -11.83 2.07
N ASP A 90 16.07 -11.33 3.29
CA ASP A 90 17.33 -11.54 4.01
C ASP A 90 17.56 -13.00 4.46
N SER A 91 16.47 -13.71 4.77
CA SER A 91 16.57 -15.11 5.19
C SER A 91 17.07 -16.04 4.07
N ALA A 92 16.71 -15.74 2.82
CA ALA A 92 16.98 -16.54 1.61
C ALA A 92 16.69 -18.04 1.79
N SER A 93 15.50 -18.36 2.26
CA SER A 93 15.01 -19.73 2.35
C SER A 93 14.32 -20.16 1.06
N GLU A 94 14.04 -21.45 0.90
CA GLU A 94 13.23 -21.95 -0.24
C GLU A 94 11.82 -21.36 -0.22
N ASP A 95 11.34 -21.02 0.98
CA ASP A 95 9.99 -20.49 1.21
C ASP A 95 9.91 -18.96 1.11
N THR A 96 11.00 -18.25 0.79
CA THR A 96 11.01 -16.78 0.75
C THR A 96 9.90 -16.21 -0.16
N TRP A 97 9.85 -16.62 -1.43
CA TRP A 97 8.84 -16.12 -2.37
C TRP A 97 7.42 -16.63 -2.08
N PRO A 98 7.20 -17.92 -1.76
CA PRO A 98 5.90 -18.39 -1.25
C PRO A 98 5.38 -17.60 -0.04
N ALA A 99 6.25 -17.30 0.93
CA ALA A 99 5.90 -16.52 2.11
C ALA A 99 5.56 -15.06 1.75
N ILE A 100 6.33 -14.44 0.84
CA ILE A 100 6.05 -13.09 0.31
C ILE A 100 4.69 -13.06 -0.41
N ARG A 101 4.37 -14.06 -1.24
CA ARG A 101 3.06 -14.14 -1.93
C ARG A 101 1.91 -14.24 -0.93
N LYS A 102 2.03 -15.11 0.08
CA LYS A 102 1.02 -15.27 1.13
C LYS A 102 0.85 -13.99 1.95
N LEU A 103 1.95 -13.30 2.27
CA LEU A 103 1.93 -12.01 2.95
C LEU A 103 1.23 -10.94 2.10
N LEU A 104 1.65 -10.78 0.84
CA LEU A 104 1.07 -9.83 -0.12
C LEU A 104 -0.43 -10.07 -0.25
N GLN A 105 -0.85 -11.31 -0.48
CA GLN A 105 -2.26 -11.65 -0.61
C GLN A 105 -3.06 -11.30 0.65
N ARG A 106 -2.54 -11.64 1.83
CA ARG A 106 -3.24 -11.41 3.11
C ARG A 106 -3.39 -9.92 3.41
N GLU A 107 -2.30 -9.17 3.32
CA GLU A 107 -2.30 -7.73 3.66
C GLU A 107 -3.05 -6.91 2.62
N THR A 108 -2.88 -7.20 1.32
CA THR A 108 -3.62 -6.52 0.25
C THR A 108 -5.12 -6.79 0.37
N LYS A 109 -5.55 -8.04 0.62
CA LYS A 109 -6.98 -8.35 0.80
C LYS A 109 -7.58 -7.61 2.00
N ALA A 110 -6.84 -7.52 3.11
CA ALA A 110 -7.29 -6.77 4.29
C ALA A 110 -7.38 -5.27 4.00
N ALA A 111 -6.40 -4.70 3.30
CA ALA A 111 -6.39 -3.29 2.92
C ALA A 111 -7.52 -2.95 1.93
N VAL A 112 -7.76 -3.80 0.91
CA VAL A 112 -8.83 -3.65 -0.08
C VAL A 112 -10.21 -3.67 0.59
N SER A 113 -10.48 -4.68 1.43
CA SER A 113 -11.76 -4.76 2.17
C SER A 113 -11.96 -3.57 3.11
N GLY A 114 -10.90 -3.09 3.75
CA GLY A 114 -10.96 -1.87 4.56
C GLY A 114 -11.22 -0.61 3.74
N LEU A 115 -10.62 -0.48 2.55
CA LEU A 115 -10.86 0.65 1.66
C LEU A 115 -12.28 0.63 1.11
N GLU A 116 -12.75 -0.52 0.62
CA GLU A 116 -14.11 -0.77 0.14
C GLU A 116 -15.16 -0.34 1.19
N SER A 117 -14.98 -0.79 2.43
CA SER A 117 -15.86 -0.37 3.53
C SER A 117 -15.84 1.14 3.76
N ALA A 118 -14.68 1.79 3.69
CA ALA A 118 -14.54 3.22 3.94
C ALA A 118 -15.11 4.09 2.79
N ILE A 119 -14.98 3.64 1.53
CA ILE A 119 -15.51 4.37 0.37
C ILE A 119 -17.00 4.12 0.13
N SER A 120 -17.60 3.10 0.75
CA SER A 120 -19.04 2.80 0.61
C SER A 120 -19.96 3.99 0.91
N THR A 121 -19.55 4.91 1.80
CA THR A 121 -20.32 6.10 2.18
C THR A 121 -20.24 7.25 1.16
N PHE A 122 -19.42 7.12 0.13
CA PHE A 122 -19.19 8.16 -0.88
C PHE A 122 -20.14 8.07 -2.08
N GLU A 123 -20.87 6.96 -2.23
CA GLU A 123 -21.77 6.69 -3.36
C GLU A 123 -21.07 6.90 -4.71
N LEU A 124 -19.96 6.18 -4.88
CA LEU A 124 -19.22 6.17 -6.13
C LEU A 124 -19.93 5.30 -7.16
N ASP A 125 -19.67 5.56 -8.44
CA ASP A 125 -20.02 4.60 -9.48
C ASP A 125 -19.09 3.38 -9.41
N GLU A 126 -19.60 2.24 -9.89
CA GLU A 126 -18.91 0.95 -9.84
C GLU A 126 -17.54 0.98 -10.54
N ALA A 127 -17.38 1.77 -11.61
CA ALA A 127 -16.13 1.86 -12.35
C ALA A 127 -15.06 2.62 -11.53
N THR A 128 -15.42 3.75 -10.93
CA THR A 128 -14.52 4.50 -10.06
C THR A 128 -14.14 3.70 -8.82
N GLU A 129 -15.10 3.01 -8.18
CA GLU A 129 -14.82 2.14 -7.05
C GLU A 129 -13.81 1.05 -7.40
N LYS A 130 -14.06 0.31 -8.48
CA LYS A 130 -13.18 -0.75 -8.96
C LYS A 130 -11.76 -0.24 -9.26
N GLU A 131 -11.64 0.94 -9.87
CA GLU A 131 -10.34 1.55 -10.17
C GLU A 131 -9.54 1.86 -8.89
N LEU A 132 -10.20 2.41 -7.86
CA LEU A 132 -9.54 2.69 -6.58
C LEU A 132 -9.04 1.42 -5.88
N LEU A 133 -9.85 0.35 -5.89
CA LEU A 133 -9.47 -0.93 -5.30
C LEU A 133 -8.30 -1.57 -6.07
N LEU A 134 -8.36 -1.57 -7.41
CA LEU A 134 -7.29 -2.08 -8.27
C LEU A 134 -5.99 -1.30 -8.09
N ARG A 135 -6.05 0.02 -7.92
CA ARG A 135 -4.87 0.84 -7.63
C ARG A 135 -4.19 0.39 -6.34
N LEU A 136 -4.96 0.11 -5.29
CA LEU A 136 -4.41 -0.37 -4.02
C LEU A 136 -3.78 -1.77 -4.14
N GLU A 137 -4.38 -2.66 -4.93
CA GLU A 137 -3.81 -3.98 -5.24
C GLU A 137 -2.45 -3.86 -5.96
N ASN A 138 -2.40 -3.01 -6.98
CA ASN A 138 -1.18 -2.72 -7.72
C ASN A 138 -0.12 -2.04 -6.85
N HIS A 139 -0.54 -1.16 -5.93
CA HIS A 139 0.37 -0.56 -4.95
C HIS A 139 1.05 -1.61 -4.08
N GLY A 140 0.30 -2.60 -3.58
CA GLY A 140 0.87 -3.73 -2.84
C GLY A 140 1.95 -4.48 -3.62
N ARG A 141 1.70 -4.78 -4.90
CA ARG A 141 2.69 -5.41 -5.80
C ARG A 141 3.94 -4.52 -5.94
N SER A 142 3.74 -3.23 -6.21
CA SER A 142 4.82 -2.25 -6.37
C SER A 142 5.71 -2.13 -5.13
N VAL A 143 5.14 -2.18 -3.92
CA VAL A 143 5.91 -2.17 -2.67
C VAL A 143 6.84 -3.38 -2.58
N VAL A 144 6.35 -4.58 -2.88
CA VAL A 144 7.17 -5.80 -2.88
C VAL A 144 8.28 -5.71 -3.92
N GLU A 145 7.97 -5.25 -5.13
CA GLU A 145 8.96 -5.07 -6.19
C GLU A 145 10.03 -4.05 -5.83
N SER A 146 9.64 -2.90 -5.25
CA SER A 146 10.59 -1.87 -4.80
C SER A 146 11.54 -2.45 -3.76
N LYS A 147 11.00 -3.17 -2.77
CA LYS A 147 11.83 -3.81 -1.74
C LYS A 147 12.76 -4.85 -2.33
N ALA A 148 12.28 -5.70 -3.22
CA ALA A 148 13.13 -6.68 -3.89
C ALA A 148 14.28 -6.02 -4.68
N ARG A 149 14.02 -4.89 -5.37
CA ARG A 149 15.06 -4.14 -6.09
C ARG A 149 16.05 -3.47 -5.13
N GLU A 150 15.58 -2.90 -4.03
CA GLU A 150 16.43 -2.33 -2.96
C GLU A 150 17.36 -3.40 -2.37
N GLU A 151 16.84 -4.61 -2.10
CA GLU A 151 17.63 -5.74 -1.62
C GLU A 151 18.65 -6.23 -2.66
N ALA A 152 18.22 -6.38 -3.91
CA ALA A 152 19.08 -6.81 -5.00
C ALA A 152 20.23 -5.82 -5.25
N ALA A 153 20.01 -4.51 -5.09
CA ALA A 153 21.05 -3.48 -5.26
C ALA A 153 22.22 -3.64 -4.28
N ARG A 154 22.00 -4.29 -3.13
CA ARG A 154 23.01 -4.56 -2.09
C ARG A 154 23.45 -6.02 -2.01
N ILE A 155 23.12 -6.83 -3.02
CA ILE A 155 23.33 -8.29 -2.98
C ILE A 155 24.80 -8.68 -2.78
N LEU A 156 25.75 -8.02 -3.45
CA LEU A 156 27.17 -8.38 -3.35
C LEU A 156 27.73 -8.23 -1.93
N ILE A 157 27.34 -7.14 -1.25
CA ILE A 157 27.74 -6.89 0.14
C ILE A 157 27.12 -7.96 1.03
N ARG A 158 25.83 -8.24 0.87
CA ARG A 158 25.12 -9.26 1.66
C ARG A 158 25.66 -10.68 1.43
N MET A 159 26.02 -11.03 0.19
CA MET A 159 26.67 -12.30 -0.12
C MET A 159 28.02 -12.42 0.61
N LYS A 160 28.83 -11.35 0.61
CA LYS A 160 30.10 -11.33 1.34
C LYS A 160 29.90 -11.46 2.84
N ASP A 161 28.91 -10.79 3.41
CA ASP A 161 28.60 -10.85 4.84
C ASP A 161 28.08 -12.23 5.24
N ARG A 162 27.22 -12.84 4.42
CA ARG A 162 26.71 -14.21 4.61
C ARG A 162 27.84 -15.23 4.54
N PHE A 163 28.72 -15.11 3.54
CA PHE A 163 29.90 -15.96 3.43
C PHE A 163 30.79 -15.83 4.66
N SER A 164 31.16 -14.60 5.02
CA SER A 164 32.06 -14.32 6.14
C SER A 164 31.51 -14.88 7.45
N THR A 165 30.22 -14.65 7.71
CA THR A 165 29.53 -15.14 8.91
C THR A 165 29.54 -16.65 9.01
N LEU A 166 29.20 -17.37 7.93
CA LEU A 166 29.15 -18.83 7.94
C LEU A 166 30.53 -19.49 7.92
N PHE A 167 31.51 -18.83 7.32
CA PHE A 167 32.89 -19.30 7.28
C PHE A 167 33.58 -19.12 8.64
N SER A 168 33.37 -17.96 9.29
CA SER A 168 34.08 -17.59 10.51
C SER A 168 33.40 -18.03 11.80
N ARG A 169 32.18 -18.58 11.75
CA ARG A 169 31.44 -19.05 12.93
C ARG A 169 31.30 -20.56 12.95
N ASP A 170 31.23 -21.15 14.13
CA ASP A 170 30.91 -22.56 14.34
C ASP A 170 29.38 -22.82 14.38
N ALA A 171 28.98 -24.04 14.75
CA ALA A 171 27.57 -24.43 14.81
C ALA A 171 26.78 -23.68 15.90
N ASP A 172 27.46 -23.22 16.94
CA ASP A 172 26.88 -22.45 18.06
C ASP A 172 26.87 -20.94 17.77
N SER A 173 27.16 -20.55 16.53
CA SER A 173 27.30 -19.15 16.08
C SER A 173 28.44 -18.39 16.78
N MET A 174 29.38 -19.09 17.43
CA MET A 174 30.56 -18.50 18.06
C MET A 174 31.69 -18.35 17.06
N PRO A 175 32.62 -17.39 17.24
CA PRO A 175 33.80 -17.29 16.39
C PRO A 175 34.58 -18.61 16.36
N ARG A 176 34.77 -19.15 15.15
CA ARG A 176 35.41 -20.44 14.92
C ARG A 176 36.89 -20.38 15.29
N VAL A 177 37.33 -21.33 16.10
CA VAL A 177 38.75 -21.53 16.43
C VAL A 177 39.37 -22.48 15.41
N TRP A 178 40.46 -22.07 14.77
CA TRP A 178 41.15 -22.88 13.78
C TRP A 178 42.21 -23.75 14.45
N THR A 179 41.94 -25.05 14.57
CA THR A 179 42.86 -26.02 15.20
C THR A 179 43.63 -26.87 14.19
N GLY A 180 43.31 -26.73 12.90
CA GLY A 180 43.92 -27.48 11.79
C GLY A 180 43.26 -28.83 11.52
N LYS A 181 42.23 -29.19 12.29
CA LYS A 181 41.42 -30.42 12.11
C LYS A 181 40.15 -30.18 11.30
N GLU A 182 39.81 -28.91 11.07
CA GLU A 182 38.59 -28.52 10.38
C GLU A 182 38.71 -28.81 8.87
N ASP A 183 37.63 -29.31 8.27
CA ASP A 183 37.55 -29.43 6.81
C ASP A 183 37.25 -28.06 6.19
N ILE A 184 38.32 -27.29 5.97
CA ILE A 184 38.25 -25.96 5.36
C ILE A 184 37.52 -26.01 4.01
N LYS A 185 37.69 -27.09 3.24
CA LYS A 185 37.07 -27.23 1.91
C LYS A 185 35.56 -27.40 2.04
N ALA A 186 35.09 -28.24 2.96
CA ALA A 186 33.67 -28.38 3.24
C ALA A 186 33.06 -27.08 3.79
N ILE A 187 33.74 -26.39 4.71
CA ILE A 187 33.26 -25.11 5.28
C ILE A 187 33.13 -24.05 4.20
N THR A 188 34.16 -23.90 3.36
CA THR A 188 34.15 -22.97 2.22
C THR A 188 33.01 -23.28 1.26
N LYS A 189 32.79 -24.56 0.95
CA LYS A 189 31.71 -25.00 0.06
C LYS A 189 30.34 -24.62 0.64
N THR A 190 30.08 -24.92 1.91
CA THR A 190 28.83 -24.58 2.58
C THR A 190 28.58 -23.06 2.62
N ALA A 191 29.59 -22.27 3.01
CA ALA A 191 29.48 -20.82 3.06
C ALA A 191 29.23 -20.21 1.66
N ARG A 192 29.89 -20.74 0.62
CA ARG A 192 29.67 -20.32 -0.78
C ARG A 192 28.26 -20.70 -1.25
N SER A 193 27.81 -21.93 -1.03
CA SER A 193 26.46 -22.37 -1.41
C SER A 193 25.36 -21.52 -0.77
N ALA A 194 25.49 -21.22 0.52
CA ALA A 194 24.53 -20.35 1.21
C ALA A 194 24.52 -18.91 0.67
N SER A 195 25.67 -18.39 0.25
CA SER A 195 25.79 -17.07 -0.37
C SER A 195 25.22 -17.04 -1.79
N MET A 196 25.40 -18.11 -2.57
CA MET A 196 24.80 -18.26 -3.89
C MET A 196 23.28 -18.41 -3.83
N LYS A 197 22.77 -19.08 -2.79
CA LYS A 197 21.32 -19.19 -2.55
C LYS A 197 20.68 -17.81 -2.33
N LEU A 198 21.34 -16.93 -1.57
CA LEU A 198 20.90 -15.54 -1.40
C LEU A 198 20.79 -14.81 -2.75
N LEU A 199 21.78 -14.99 -3.64
CA LEU A 199 21.72 -14.44 -5.00
C LEU A 199 20.57 -15.04 -5.82
N SER A 200 20.38 -16.35 -5.77
CA SER A 200 19.30 -17.08 -6.44
C SER A 200 17.91 -16.55 -6.05
N THR A 201 17.72 -16.29 -4.75
CA THR A 201 16.49 -15.71 -4.23
C THR A 201 16.25 -14.30 -4.77
N MET A 202 17.30 -13.46 -4.86
CA MET A 202 17.17 -12.05 -5.28
C MET A 202 17.30 -11.81 -6.79
N ALA A 203 17.65 -12.82 -7.58
CA ALA A 203 17.87 -12.70 -9.02
C ALA A 203 16.58 -12.45 -9.82
N ALA A 204 15.43 -12.92 -9.33
CA ALA A 204 14.13 -12.73 -9.98
C ALA A 204 13.01 -12.53 -8.95
N ILE A 205 12.04 -11.70 -9.34
CA ILE A 205 10.81 -11.45 -8.58
C ILE A 205 9.78 -12.52 -8.95
N ARG A 206 9.40 -13.36 -7.99
CA ARG A 206 8.51 -14.52 -8.21
C ARG A 206 7.14 -14.32 -7.56
N LEU A 207 6.41 -13.31 -8.02
CA LEU A 207 5.05 -13.02 -7.53
C LEU A 207 3.98 -13.95 -8.12
N GLU A 208 4.26 -14.56 -9.28
CA GLU A 208 3.42 -15.58 -9.89
C GLU A 208 3.91 -16.99 -9.52
N GLU A 209 3.06 -18.01 -9.65
CA GLU A 209 3.39 -19.40 -9.28
C GLU A 209 4.33 -20.10 -10.28
N ASP A 210 4.53 -19.52 -11.46
CA ASP A 210 5.39 -20.08 -12.49
C ASP A 210 6.83 -20.21 -11.98
N GLY A 211 7.36 -21.44 -12.03
CA GLY A 211 8.72 -21.74 -11.61
C GLY A 211 9.78 -21.18 -12.57
N ASP A 212 10.99 -20.93 -12.05
CA ASP A 212 12.16 -20.63 -12.86
C ASP A 212 13.32 -21.59 -12.59
N ASN A 213 14.32 -21.59 -13.48
CA ASN A 213 15.49 -22.47 -13.44
C ASN A 213 16.75 -21.73 -12.96
N ILE A 214 16.60 -20.65 -12.19
CA ILE A 214 17.74 -19.84 -11.77
C ILE A 214 18.59 -20.59 -10.75
N ASP A 215 17.95 -21.27 -9.80
CA ASP A 215 18.65 -21.99 -8.73
C ASP A 215 19.49 -23.17 -9.27
N THR A 216 18.94 -23.91 -10.24
CA THR A 216 19.67 -24.99 -10.93
C THR A 216 20.86 -24.46 -11.72
N THR A 217 20.72 -23.30 -12.37
CA THR A 217 21.82 -22.66 -13.11
C THR A 217 22.94 -22.20 -12.17
N LEU A 218 22.59 -21.60 -11.03
CA LEU A 218 23.57 -21.08 -10.06
C LEU A 218 24.24 -22.20 -9.25
N SER A 219 23.56 -23.32 -9.03
CA SER A 219 24.11 -24.50 -8.35
C SER A 219 25.19 -25.22 -9.17
N LEU A 220 25.23 -25.00 -10.50
CA LEU A 220 26.23 -25.54 -11.41
C LEU A 220 27.52 -24.70 -11.48
N ALA A 221 27.57 -23.51 -10.85
CA ALA A 221 28.65 -22.52 -10.97
C ALA A 221 29.60 -22.45 -9.75
#